data_AF-A0A2K6PRG0-F1
#
_entry.id   AF-A0A2K6PRG0-F1
#
_cell.length_a   1.000
_cell.length_b   1.000
_cell.length_c   1.000
_cell.angle_alpha   90.00
_cell.angle_beta   90.00
_cell.angle_gamma   90.00
#
_symmetry.space_group_name_H-M   'P 1'
#
loop_
_entity.id
_entity.type
_entity.pdbx_description
1 polymer ?
#
loop_
_entity_poly.entity_id
_entity_poly.type
_entity_poly.pdbx_seq_one_letter_code
_entity_poly.pdbx_strand_id
1 'polypeptide(L)'
;MHPGPPSAWPPRARAALRLWLGCVCFALVQADSPSAPVNVTVRHLKANSAVVSWDVLEDEVVIGFAISQQKKDVRMLRFIQEVNTTTRSCALWDLEEDTEYIVHVQAISIQGQSPASEPVLFKTPREAEKMASKNKDEVTMKEMGRNQQLRTGEVLIIVVVLFMWAGVIALFCRQYDIIKDNEPNNNKEKTKSASETSTPEHQGGGLLRSKVRARPGPGWATLCLVLW
;
A
#
# COMPACT_ATOMS: atom_id res chain seq x y z
N MET A 1 72.04 -19.55 -31.89
CA MET A 1 70.80 -20.32 -31.75
C MET A 1 69.86 -19.52 -30.86
N HIS A 2 68.88 -18.82 -31.45
CA HIS A 2 67.85 -18.11 -30.69
C HIS A 2 66.77 -19.11 -30.25
N PRO A 3 66.32 -19.13 -28.98
CA PRO A 3 65.17 -19.91 -28.59
C PRO A 3 63.92 -19.30 -29.24
N GLY A 4 63.14 -20.11 -29.94
CA GLY A 4 61.86 -19.69 -30.51
C GLY A 4 60.85 -19.27 -29.43
N PRO A 5 59.85 -18.46 -29.79
CA PRO A 5 58.89 -17.93 -28.82
C PRO A 5 58.10 -19.07 -28.14
N PRO A 6 57.68 -18.90 -26.88
CA PRO A 6 56.95 -19.92 -26.15
C PRO A 6 55.68 -20.31 -26.89
N SER A 7 55.50 -21.62 -27.08
CA SER A 7 54.39 -22.23 -27.79
C SER A 7 53.05 -21.65 -27.33
N ALA A 8 52.33 -21.00 -28.25
CA ALA A 8 50.96 -20.57 -28.00
C ALA A 8 50.09 -21.81 -27.72
N TRP A 9 49.41 -21.82 -26.58
CA TRP A 9 48.60 -22.93 -26.12
C TRP A 9 47.54 -23.34 -27.17
N PRO A 10 47.22 -24.64 -27.29
CA PRO A 10 46.18 -25.08 -28.21
C PRO A 10 44.85 -24.38 -27.88
N PRO A 11 44.01 -24.06 -28.88
CA PRO A 11 42.75 -23.32 -28.68
C PRO A 11 41.84 -23.92 -27.60
N ARG A 12 41.84 -25.26 -27.46
CA ARG A 12 41.08 -26.00 -26.44
C ARG A 12 41.55 -25.70 -25.02
N ALA A 13 42.86 -25.57 -24.80
CA ALA A 13 43.43 -25.22 -23.50
C ALA A 13 43.15 -23.76 -23.13
N ARG A 14 43.13 -22.85 -24.12
CA ARG A 14 42.72 -21.44 -23.91
C ARG A 14 41.25 -21.32 -23.55
N ALA A 15 40.37 -22.11 -24.19
CA ALA A 15 38.95 -22.15 -23.86
C ALA A 15 38.71 -22.74 -22.45
N ALA A 16 39.40 -23.82 -22.10
CA ALA A 16 39.33 -24.42 -20.77
C ALA A 16 39.83 -23.47 -19.68
N LEU A 17 40.94 -22.75 -19.91
CA LEU A 17 41.46 -21.75 -18.98
C LEU A 17 40.48 -20.58 -18.80
N ARG A 18 39.86 -20.10 -19.88
CA ARG A 18 38.83 -19.03 -19.80
C ARG A 18 37.60 -19.48 -19.03
N LEU A 19 37.14 -20.71 -19.25
CA LEU A 19 36.03 -21.28 -18.50
C LEU A 19 36.39 -21.43 -17.02
N TRP A 20 37.60 -21.93 -16.72
CA TRP A 20 38.09 -22.10 -15.37
C TRP A 20 38.23 -20.75 -14.64
N LEU A 21 38.87 -19.76 -15.26
CA LEU A 21 38.96 -18.40 -14.71
C LEU A 21 37.57 -17.79 -14.52
N GLY A 22 36.65 -18.00 -15.46
CA GLY A 22 35.26 -17.55 -15.33
C GLY A 22 34.54 -18.20 -14.14
N CYS A 23 34.70 -19.51 -13.95
CA CYS A 23 34.16 -20.23 -12.80
C CYS A 23 34.75 -19.76 -11.48
N VAL A 24 36.07 -19.53 -11.42
CA VAL A 24 36.75 -19.02 -10.22
C VAL A 24 36.26 -17.61 -9.90
N CYS A 25 36.17 -16.71 -10.87
CA CYS A 25 35.64 -15.37 -10.66
C CYS A 25 34.18 -15.38 -10.18
N PHE A 26 33.33 -16.23 -10.77
CA PHE A 26 31.94 -16.37 -10.35
C PHE A 26 31.83 -16.90 -8.91
N ALA A 27 32.64 -17.89 -8.54
CA ALA A 27 32.68 -18.43 -7.19
C ALA A 27 33.18 -17.40 -6.16
N LEU A 28 34.17 -16.58 -6.52
CA LEU A 28 34.68 -15.51 -5.64
C LEU A 28 33.63 -14.41 -5.40
N VAL A 29 32.87 -14.02 -6.43
CA VAL A 29 31.77 -13.04 -6.29
C VAL A 29 30.64 -13.59 -5.40
N GLN A 30 30.33 -14.88 -5.48
CA GLN A 30 29.36 -15.51 -4.57
C GLN A 30 29.85 -15.59 -3.13
N ALA A 31 31.16 -15.75 -2.90
CA ALA A 31 31.71 -15.86 -1.55
C ALA A 31 31.62 -14.55 -0.73
N ASP A 32 31.61 -13.40 -1.39
CA ASP A 32 31.48 -12.08 -0.76
C ASP A 32 30.02 -11.58 -0.67
N SER A 33 29.08 -12.28 -1.31
CA SER A 33 27.66 -11.92 -1.28
C SER A 33 26.97 -12.43 -0.01
N PRO A 34 25.90 -11.78 0.47
CA PRO A 34 25.16 -12.24 1.64
C PRO A 34 24.51 -13.61 1.39
N SER A 35 24.16 -14.28 2.47
CA SER A 35 23.40 -15.52 2.45
C SER A 35 21.97 -15.29 1.96
N ALA A 36 21.36 -16.35 1.44
CA ALA A 36 19.96 -16.28 1.04
C ALA A 36 19.05 -16.01 2.28
N PRO A 37 18.03 -15.15 2.15
CA PRO A 37 17.03 -14.98 3.20
C PRO A 37 16.38 -16.31 3.60
N VAL A 38 16.13 -16.48 4.89
CA VAL A 38 15.55 -17.70 5.48
C VAL A 38 14.17 -17.42 6.07
N ASN A 39 13.46 -18.46 6.50
CA ASN A 39 12.12 -18.34 7.10
C ASN A 39 11.13 -17.50 6.26
N VAL A 40 11.21 -17.64 4.94
CA VAL A 40 10.33 -16.92 4.03
C VAL A 40 8.90 -17.45 4.23
N THR A 41 7.99 -16.55 4.57
CA THR A 41 6.61 -16.86 4.95
C THR A 41 5.64 -15.88 4.30
N VAL A 42 4.44 -16.37 4.01
CA VAL A 42 3.35 -15.54 3.47
C VAL A 42 2.28 -15.38 4.54
N ARG A 43 1.94 -14.13 4.84
CA ARG A 43 0.95 -13.72 5.85
C ARG A 43 -0.01 -12.69 5.28
N HIS A 44 -1.10 -12.43 6.01
CA HIS A 44 -2.15 -11.49 5.61
C HIS A 44 -2.68 -11.73 4.18
N LEU A 45 -2.77 -13.00 3.79
CA LEU A 45 -3.21 -13.42 2.46
C LEU A 45 -4.69 -13.04 2.22
N LYS A 46 -4.93 -12.40 1.09
CA LYS A 46 -6.23 -11.95 0.59
C LYS A 46 -6.36 -12.34 -0.88
N ALA A 47 -7.55 -12.15 -1.46
CA ALA A 47 -7.82 -12.46 -2.86
C ALA A 47 -6.89 -11.71 -3.84
N ASN A 48 -6.44 -10.50 -3.48
CA ASN A 48 -5.63 -9.64 -4.36
C ASN A 48 -4.31 -9.15 -3.74
N SER A 49 -3.96 -9.61 -2.54
CA SER A 49 -2.77 -9.14 -1.84
C SER A 49 -2.25 -10.14 -0.82
N ALA A 50 -0.96 -10.05 -0.53
CA ALA A 50 -0.29 -10.85 0.49
C ALA A 50 0.87 -10.05 1.09
N VAL A 51 1.38 -10.47 2.23
CA VAL A 51 2.63 -9.93 2.79
C VAL A 51 3.61 -11.07 2.89
N VAL A 52 4.77 -10.91 2.26
CA VAL A 52 5.90 -11.84 2.36
C VAL A 52 6.82 -11.31 3.45
N SER A 53 7.29 -12.18 4.34
CA SER A 53 8.29 -11.85 5.36
C SER A 53 9.37 -12.89 5.42
N TRP A 54 10.56 -12.50 5.86
CA TRP A 54 11.75 -13.35 5.90
C TRP A 54 12.67 -12.95 7.05
N ASP A 55 13.69 -13.75 7.29
CA ASP A 55 14.80 -13.47 8.19
C ASP A 55 16.12 -13.42 7.41
N VAL A 56 17.11 -12.77 8.01
CA VAL A 56 18.50 -12.70 7.52
C VAL A 56 19.40 -13.20 8.65
N LEU A 57 20.49 -13.88 8.30
CA LEU A 57 21.48 -14.31 9.27
C LEU A 57 22.07 -13.11 10.03
N GLU A 58 22.46 -13.34 11.27
CA GLU A 58 23.13 -12.32 12.09
C GLU A 58 24.47 -11.93 11.43
N ASP A 59 24.90 -10.68 11.63
CA ASP A 59 26.15 -10.09 11.12
C ASP A 59 26.23 -9.80 9.60
N GLU A 60 25.17 -10.03 8.83
CA GLU A 60 25.14 -9.64 7.41
C GLU A 60 24.70 -8.18 7.20
N VAL A 61 25.54 -7.40 6.49
CA VAL A 61 25.22 -6.01 6.14
C VAL A 61 24.39 -5.99 4.86
N VAL A 62 23.07 -6.04 5.04
CA VAL A 62 22.09 -5.97 3.96
C VAL A 62 21.55 -4.55 3.82
N ILE A 63 21.59 -4.03 2.59
CA ILE A 63 21.11 -2.69 2.22
C ILE A 63 19.73 -2.72 1.54
N GLY A 64 19.20 -3.91 1.25
CA GLY A 64 17.90 -4.05 0.62
C GLY A 64 17.56 -5.49 0.25
N PHE A 65 16.42 -5.66 -0.41
CA PHE A 65 15.89 -6.95 -0.81
C PHE A 65 15.31 -6.92 -2.23
N ALA A 66 15.41 -8.06 -2.89
CA ALA A 66 14.81 -8.32 -4.19
C ALA A 66 13.81 -9.47 -4.05
N ILE A 67 12.56 -9.23 -4.45
CA ILE A 67 11.46 -10.19 -4.37
C ILE A 67 11.05 -10.52 -5.80
N SER A 68 11.12 -11.80 -6.15
CA SER A 68 10.57 -12.29 -7.42
C SER A 68 9.26 -13.02 -7.15
N GLN A 69 8.23 -12.67 -7.91
CA GLN A 69 6.90 -13.25 -7.86
C GLN A 69 6.59 -13.86 -9.22
N GLN A 70 6.27 -15.15 -9.27
CA GLN A 70 5.90 -15.84 -10.48
C GLN A 70 4.47 -16.38 -10.41
N LYS A 71 3.64 -16.03 -11.39
CA LYS A 71 2.33 -16.67 -11.57
C LYS A 71 2.53 -18.05 -12.21
N LYS A 72 2.08 -19.12 -11.56
CA LYS A 72 2.36 -20.51 -11.97
C LYS A 72 1.81 -20.84 -13.36
N ASP A 73 0.57 -20.41 -13.64
CA ASP A 73 -0.13 -20.77 -14.89
C ASP A 73 0.37 -20.02 -16.13
N VAL A 74 0.92 -18.82 -15.94
CA VAL A 74 1.28 -17.91 -17.05
C VAL A 74 2.80 -17.77 -17.16
N ARG A 75 3.58 -18.33 -16.21
CA ARG A 75 5.02 -18.06 -16.02
C ARG A 75 5.39 -16.57 -16.06
N MET A 76 4.43 -15.67 -15.80
CA MET A 76 4.67 -14.24 -15.72
C MET A 76 5.47 -13.95 -14.45
N LEU A 77 6.57 -13.24 -14.59
CA LEU A 77 7.46 -12.87 -13.49
C LEU A 77 7.35 -11.36 -13.21
N ARG A 78 7.13 -11.01 -11.95
CA ARG A 78 7.20 -9.65 -11.43
C ARG A 78 8.38 -9.56 -10.47
N PHE A 79 9.16 -8.48 -10.60
CA PHE A 79 10.29 -8.20 -9.73
C PHE A 79 10.04 -6.93 -8.93
N ILE A 80 10.27 -7.01 -7.62
CA ILE A 80 10.16 -5.89 -6.69
C ILE A 80 11.52 -5.75 -6.01
N GLN A 81 12.07 -4.55 -6.01
CA GLN A 81 13.36 -4.28 -5.38
C GLN A 81 13.21 -3.10 -4.44
N GLU A 82 13.56 -3.32 -3.18
CA GLU A 82 13.55 -2.30 -2.14
C GLU A 82 14.99 -2.11 -1.64
N VAL A 83 15.56 -0.94 -1.88
CA VAL A 83 16.92 -0.56 -1.44
C VAL A 83 16.83 0.51 -0.36
N ASN A 84 17.88 0.64 0.45
CA ASN A 84 17.95 1.51 1.63
C ASN A 84 16.92 1.14 2.70
N THR A 85 16.59 -0.15 2.81
CA THR A 85 15.66 -0.66 3.81
C THR A 85 16.25 -1.87 4.53
N THR A 86 15.98 -1.96 5.82
CA THR A 86 16.21 -3.16 6.63
C THR A 86 14.90 -3.91 6.91
N THR A 87 13.78 -3.45 6.32
CA THR A 87 12.46 -4.04 6.51
C THR A 87 12.45 -5.45 5.93
N ARG A 88 12.16 -6.44 6.79
CA ARG A 88 12.15 -7.86 6.40
C ARG A 88 10.76 -8.34 5.99
N SER A 89 10.07 -7.50 5.21
CA SER A 89 8.78 -7.84 4.64
C SER A 89 8.42 -6.95 3.46
N CYS A 90 7.76 -7.52 2.46
CA CYS A 90 7.24 -6.82 1.29
C CYS A 90 5.76 -7.16 1.10
N ALA A 91 4.95 -6.15 0.79
CA ALA A 91 3.57 -6.36 0.38
C ALA A 91 3.53 -6.73 -1.10
N LEU A 92 2.74 -7.75 -1.44
CA LEU A 92 2.37 -8.08 -2.81
C LEU A 92 0.95 -7.56 -3.05
N TRP A 93 0.75 -6.81 -4.12
CA TRP A 93 -0.54 -6.24 -4.54
C TRP A 93 -0.89 -6.70 -5.95
N ASP A 94 -2.10 -6.37 -6.43
CA ASP A 94 -2.62 -6.76 -7.75
C ASP A 94 -2.39 -8.24 -8.07
N LEU A 95 -2.69 -9.10 -7.10
CA LEU A 95 -2.77 -10.55 -7.31
C LEU A 95 -4.13 -10.90 -7.92
N GLU A 96 -4.16 -11.93 -8.74
CA GLU A 96 -5.39 -12.54 -9.23
C GLU A 96 -5.93 -13.50 -8.17
N GLU A 97 -7.25 -13.58 -8.03
CA GLU A 97 -7.89 -14.55 -7.13
C GLU A 97 -7.73 -15.99 -7.63
N ASP A 98 -7.88 -16.97 -6.73
CA ASP A 98 -7.79 -18.41 -7.04
C ASP A 98 -6.52 -18.83 -7.81
N THR A 99 -5.43 -18.07 -7.65
CA THR A 99 -4.23 -18.18 -8.48
C THR A 99 -3.03 -18.60 -7.64
N GLU A 100 -2.25 -19.56 -8.15
CA GLU A 100 -1.02 -20.02 -7.52
C GLU A 100 0.18 -19.14 -7.90
N TYR A 101 0.94 -18.73 -6.89
CA TYR A 101 2.14 -17.91 -7.00
C TYR A 101 3.33 -18.56 -6.32
N ILE A 102 4.50 -18.45 -6.95
CA ILE A 102 5.79 -18.80 -6.37
C ILE A 102 6.55 -17.51 -6.05
N VAL A 103 7.14 -17.43 -4.87
CA VAL A 103 7.95 -16.29 -4.45
C VAL A 103 9.36 -16.73 -4.05
N HIS A 104 10.34 -15.95 -4.46
CA HIS A 104 11.70 -15.99 -3.93
C HIS A 104 12.12 -14.62 -3.42
N VAL A 105 13.00 -14.62 -2.43
CA VAL A 105 13.60 -13.41 -1.87
C VAL A 105 15.12 -13.51 -1.96
N GLN A 106 15.79 -12.40 -2.28
CA GLN A 106 17.24 -12.25 -2.28
C GLN A 106 17.61 -11.04 -1.40
N ALA A 107 18.68 -11.17 -0.63
CA ALA A 107 19.30 -10.07 0.07
C ALA A 107 20.23 -9.30 -0.87
N ILE A 108 20.33 -7.98 -0.68
CA ILE A 108 21.20 -7.10 -1.45
C ILE A 108 22.18 -6.44 -0.50
N SER A 109 23.46 -6.54 -0.79
CA SER A 109 24.56 -5.88 -0.07
C SER A 109 25.35 -4.97 -1.02
N ILE A 110 26.40 -4.32 -0.50
CA ILE A 110 27.36 -3.59 -1.34
C ILE A 110 28.26 -4.54 -2.17
N GLN A 111 28.42 -5.78 -1.72
CA GLN A 111 29.22 -6.81 -2.38
C GLN A 111 28.46 -7.51 -3.51
N GLY A 112 27.13 -7.53 -3.45
CA GLY A 112 26.30 -8.22 -4.43
C GLY A 112 24.95 -8.67 -3.88
N GLN A 113 24.23 -9.44 -4.70
CA GLN A 113 22.97 -10.07 -4.33
C GLN A 113 23.22 -11.51 -3.87
N SER A 114 22.50 -11.94 -2.84
CA SER A 114 22.51 -13.33 -2.40
C SER A 114 21.95 -14.27 -3.48
N PRO A 115 22.18 -15.58 -3.35
CA PRO A 115 21.31 -16.58 -3.98
C PRO A 115 19.84 -16.37 -3.58
N ALA A 116 18.92 -16.90 -4.39
CA ALA A 116 17.49 -16.90 -4.09
C ALA A 116 17.18 -17.82 -2.90
N SER A 117 16.23 -17.40 -2.07
CA SER A 117 15.63 -18.25 -1.04
C SER A 117 14.97 -19.49 -1.63
N GLU A 118 14.70 -20.47 -0.78
CA GLU A 118 13.76 -21.55 -1.10
C GLU A 118 12.42 -20.97 -1.60
N PRO A 119 11.81 -21.58 -2.63
CA PRO A 119 10.55 -21.11 -3.19
C PRO A 119 9.41 -21.25 -2.17
N VAL A 120 8.64 -20.18 -1.99
CA VAL A 120 7.38 -20.23 -1.24
C VAL A 120 6.20 -20.24 -2.21
N LEU A 121 5.43 -21.32 -2.18
CA LEU A 121 4.20 -21.47 -2.96
C LEU A 121 3.00 -21.07 -2.10
N PHE A 122 2.14 -20.21 -2.63
CA PHE A 122 0.85 -19.90 -2.03
C PHE A 122 -0.23 -19.72 -3.10
N LYS A 123 -1.50 -19.86 -2.69
CA LYS A 123 -2.65 -19.68 -3.57
C LYS A 123 -3.57 -18.61 -3.00
N THR A 124 -3.93 -17.61 -3.79
CA THR A 124 -4.91 -16.60 -3.38
C THR A 124 -6.31 -17.22 -3.24
N PRO A 125 -7.08 -16.84 -2.21
CA PRO A 125 -8.47 -17.30 -2.06
C PRO A 125 -9.39 -16.64 -3.08
N ARG A 126 -10.56 -17.24 -3.34
CA ARG A 126 -11.65 -16.55 -4.08
C ARG A 126 -12.33 -15.53 -3.19
N GLU A 127 -12.76 -14.41 -3.74
CA GLU A 127 -13.44 -13.38 -2.94
C GLU A 127 -14.73 -13.89 -2.28
N ALA A 128 -15.46 -14.80 -2.94
CA ALA A 128 -16.67 -15.43 -2.42
C ALA A 128 -16.43 -16.32 -1.18
N GLU A 129 -15.25 -16.93 -1.05
CA GLU A 129 -14.88 -17.75 0.13
C GLU A 129 -14.76 -16.89 1.40
N LYS A 130 -14.51 -15.59 1.22
CA LYS A 130 -14.50 -14.58 2.29
C LYS A 130 -15.89 -14.35 2.88
N MET A 131 -16.95 -14.46 2.07
CA MET A 131 -18.34 -14.34 2.53
C MET A 131 -18.80 -15.62 3.25
N ALA A 132 -18.32 -16.79 2.80
CA ALA A 132 -18.62 -18.07 3.44
C ALA A 132 -17.96 -18.21 4.83
N SER A 133 -16.72 -17.74 5.00
CA SER A 133 -16.07 -17.72 6.33
C SER A 133 -16.65 -16.65 7.26
N LYS A 134 -17.15 -15.52 6.73
CA LYS A 134 -17.88 -14.53 7.55
C LYS A 134 -19.22 -15.03 8.07
N ASN A 135 -19.94 -15.86 7.30
CA ASN A 135 -21.22 -16.42 7.73
C ASN A 135 -21.09 -17.56 8.75
N LYS A 136 -19.90 -18.15 8.92
CA LYS A 136 -19.67 -19.20 9.93
C LYS A 136 -19.12 -18.67 11.25
N ASP A 137 -18.54 -17.47 11.24
CA ASP A 137 -17.99 -16.78 12.42
C ASP A 137 -18.83 -15.56 12.86
N GLU A 138 -20.12 -15.51 12.52
CA GLU A 138 -21.06 -14.54 13.10
C GLU A 138 -21.58 -14.98 14.48
N VAL A 139 -20.73 -15.49 15.38
CA VAL A 139 -20.89 -15.35 16.84
C VAL A 139 -19.52 -15.46 17.51
N THR A 140 -18.56 -14.58 17.19
CA THR A 140 -17.50 -14.27 18.15
C THR A 140 -17.03 -12.83 17.97
N MET A 141 -17.75 -11.89 18.62
CA MET A 141 -17.12 -10.63 19.00
C MET A 141 -15.89 -10.95 19.85
N LYS A 142 -14.68 -10.87 19.26
CA LYS A 142 -13.44 -10.67 20.03
C LYS A 142 -12.24 -10.34 19.13
N GLU A 143 -12.24 -9.14 18.55
CA GLU A 143 -10.99 -8.45 18.18
C GLU A 143 -11.22 -6.92 18.11
N MET A 144 -11.82 -6.33 19.15
CA MET A 144 -11.83 -4.86 19.33
C MET A 144 -11.03 -4.42 20.58
N GLY A 145 -10.13 -5.27 21.08
CA GLY A 145 -9.49 -5.09 22.38
C GLY A 145 -8.25 -4.17 22.41
N ARG A 146 -7.60 -3.87 21.29
CA ARG A 146 -6.40 -3.00 21.29
C ARG A 146 -6.69 -1.54 20.88
N ASN A 147 -7.76 -1.31 20.12
CA ASN A 147 -8.23 0.05 19.78
C ASN A 147 -9.26 0.61 20.77
N GLN A 148 -9.86 -0.21 21.64
CA GLN A 148 -10.73 0.29 22.73
C GLN A 148 -9.93 0.96 23.86
N GLN A 149 -8.72 0.47 24.16
CA GLN A 149 -7.93 0.94 25.29
C GLN A 149 -7.41 2.38 25.12
N LEU A 150 -7.07 2.79 23.88
CA LEU A 150 -6.74 4.18 23.55
C LEU A 150 -8.00 5.04 23.36
N ARG A 151 -9.12 4.45 22.90
CA ARG A 151 -10.39 5.16 22.71
C ARG A 151 -11.05 5.64 24.00
N THR A 152 -10.97 4.92 25.12
CA THR A 152 -11.67 5.38 26.33
C THR A 152 -11.04 6.65 26.91
N GLY A 153 -9.70 6.75 26.95
CA GLY A 153 -9.00 7.94 27.44
C GLY A 153 -9.13 9.13 26.47
N GLU A 154 -8.91 8.90 25.18
CA GLU A 154 -8.99 9.95 24.16
C GLU A 154 -10.42 10.50 24.01
N VAL A 155 -11.44 9.63 24.04
CA VAL A 155 -12.85 10.06 23.96
C VAL A 155 -13.25 10.82 25.22
N LEU A 156 -12.78 10.42 26.41
CA LEU A 156 -13.04 11.18 27.64
C LEU A 156 -12.39 12.58 27.59
N ILE A 157 -11.16 12.69 27.06
CA ILE A 157 -10.50 13.99 26.86
C ILE A 157 -11.33 14.85 25.89
N ILE A 158 -11.76 14.30 24.76
CA ILE A 158 -12.60 15.01 23.78
C ILE A 158 -13.92 15.46 24.40
N VAL A 159 -14.61 14.61 25.17
CA VAL A 159 -15.89 14.95 25.82
C VAL A 159 -15.72 16.05 26.87
N VAL A 160 -14.68 16.00 27.70
CA VAL A 160 -14.39 17.04 28.70
C VAL A 160 -14.05 18.37 28.05
N VAL A 161 -13.20 18.35 27.00
CA VAL A 161 -12.83 19.55 26.24
C VAL A 161 -14.05 20.16 25.55
N LEU A 162 -14.89 19.34 24.92
CA LEU A 162 -16.14 19.80 24.31
C LEU A 162 -17.08 20.46 25.32
N PHE A 163 -17.21 19.90 26.53
CA PHE A 163 -18.06 20.48 27.58
C PHE A 163 -17.51 21.80 28.12
N MET A 164 -16.18 21.91 28.29
CA MET A 164 -15.53 23.15 28.71
C MET A 164 -15.66 24.25 27.65
N TRP A 165 -15.49 23.90 26.37
CA TRP A 165 -15.71 24.83 25.25
C TRP A 165 -17.17 25.24 25.09
N ALA A 166 -18.13 24.32 25.25
CA ALA A 166 -19.56 24.64 25.23
C ALA A 166 -19.94 25.60 26.37
N GLY A 167 -19.37 25.43 27.56
CA GLY A 167 -19.54 26.36 28.68
C GLY A 167 -18.99 27.76 28.38
N VAL A 168 -17.79 27.85 27.80
CA VAL A 168 -17.19 29.12 27.36
C VAL A 168 -18.05 29.78 26.28
N ILE A 169 -18.48 29.04 25.26
CA ILE A 169 -19.37 29.54 24.21
C ILE A 169 -20.71 30.00 24.80
N ALA A 170 -21.30 29.27 25.74
CA ALA A 170 -22.55 29.67 26.41
C ALA A 170 -22.38 30.94 27.26
N LEU A 171 -21.23 31.12 27.91
CA LEU A 171 -20.87 32.35 28.62
C LEU A 171 -20.73 33.52 27.63
N PHE A 172 -20.04 33.32 26.51
CA PHE A 172 -19.95 34.32 25.45
C PHE A 172 -21.32 34.62 24.81
N CYS A 173 -22.17 33.61 24.57
CA CYS A 173 -23.53 33.81 24.06
C CYS A 173 -24.37 34.63 25.04
N ARG A 174 -24.31 34.37 26.35
CA ARG A 174 -25.02 35.20 27.35
C ARG A 174 -24.44 36.60 27.49
N GLN A 175 -23.12 36.74 27.39
CA GLN A 175 -22.47 38.05 27.37
C GLN A 175 -22.89 38.86 26.12
N TYR A 176 -23.08 38.21 24.98
CA TYR A 176 -23.52 38.82 23.72
C TYR A 176 -25.04 39.09 23.68
N ASP A 177 -25.83 38.25 24.35
CA ASP A 177 -27.28 38.41 24.57
C ASP A 177 -27.57 39.68 25.41
N ILE A 178 -26.79 39.90 26.48
CA ILE A 178 -26.89 41.11 27.33
C ILE A 178 -26.59 42.40 26.54
N ILE A 179 -25.76 42.36 25.49
CA ILE A 179 -25.43 43.55 24.68
C ILE A 179 -26.46 43.76 23.56
N LYS A 180 -27.12 42.70 23.08
CA LYS A 180 -28.03 42.76 21.92
C LYS A 180 -29.50 42.99 22.29
N ASP A 181 -29.94 42.59 23.48
CA ASP A 181 -31.32 42.80 23.94
C ASP A 181 -31.60 44.20 24.51
N ASN A 182 -30.72 45.18 24.29
CA ASN A 182 -30.92 46.58 24.70
C ASN A 182 -31.54 47.48 23.60
N GLU A 183 -32.23 46.93 22.60
CA GLU A 183 -33.16 47.77 21.82
C GLU A 183 -34.52 47.85 22.52
N PRO A 184 -35.05 49.07 22.75
CA PRO A 184 -36.28 49.25 23.50
C PRO A 184 -37.47 48.79 22.65
N ASN A 185 -38.08 47.69 23.09
CA ASN A 185 -39.50 47.35 23.00
C ASN A 185 -40.38 48.37 22.23
N ASN A 186 -40.87 48.00 21.04
CA ASN A 186 -42.16 48.50 20.56
C ASN A 186 -42.88 47.56 19.57
N ASN A 187 -44.03 47.08 20.05
CA ASN A 187 -45.31 46.76 19.41
C ASN A 187 -45.47 45.77 18.22
N LYS A 188 -46.35 44.77 18.48
CA LYS A 188 -47.49 44.24 17.68
C LYS A 188 -47.38 44.36 16.14
N GLU A 189 -47.67 43.32 15.34
CA GLU A 189 -48.98 42.68 15.29
C GLU A 189 -48.99 41.41 14.39
N LYS A 190 -49.85 40.47 14.81
CA LYS A 190 -50.46 39.32 14.12
C LYS A 190 -50.88 39.70 12.68
N THR A 191 -50.84 38.81 11.66
CA THR A 191 -52.03 38.05 11.19
C THR A 191 -51.73 37.26 9.90
N LYS A 192 -52.28 36.03 9.81
CA LYS A 192 -52.44 35.20 8.58
C LYS A 192 -53.40 35.86 7.57
N SER A 193 -53.16 35.72 6.26
CA SER A 193 -54.24 35.33 5.32
C SER A 193 -53.71 34.83 3.97
N ALA A 194 -54.54 34.05 3.30
CA ALA A 194 -54.25 33.12 2.22
C ALA A 194 -54.38 33.71 0.80
N SER A 195 -53.76 32.98 -0.15
CA SER A 195 -54.18 32.68 -1.54
C SER A 195 -54.87 33.75 -2.40
N GLU A 196 -54.33 33.99 -3.60
CA GLU A 196 -55.11 33.95 -4.84
C GLU A 196 -54.23 33.82 -6.10
N THR A 197 -54.80 33.14 -7.08
CA THR A 197 -54.28 32.56 -8.33
C THR A 197 -54.36 33.56 -9.50
N SER A 198 -53.40 33.57 -10.43
CA SER A 198 -53.65 33.76 -11.89
C SER A 198 -52.36 33.71 -12.74
N THR A 199 -52.38 32.86 -13.76
CA THR A 199 -51.55 32.87 -14.99
C THR A 199 -52.42 33.40 -16.16
N PRO A 200 -51.98 33.66 -17.43
CA PRO A 200 -50.79 33.16 -18.16
C PRO A 200 -50.12 34.11 -19.23
N GLU A 201 -49.15 33.56 -19.98
CA GLU A 201 -48.67 33.88 -21.37
C GLU A 201 -47.66 35.01 -21.68
N HIS A 202 -46.46 34.61 -22.19
CA HIS A 202 -45.90 35.12 -23.45
C HIS A 202 -44.83 34.15 -24.04
N GLN A 203 -44.99 33.73 -25.29
CA GLN A 203 -44.04 32.93 -26.10
C GLN A 203 -42.98 33.80 -26.80
N GLY A 204 -41.82 33.22 -27.14
CA GLY A 204 -40.89 33.82 -28.12
C GLY A 204 -39.59 33.02 -28.25
N GLY A 205 -39.47 32.20 -29.30
CA GLY A 205 -38.39 31.24 -29.51
C GLY A 205 -37.11 31.77 -30.19
N GLY A 206 -36.16 30.84 -30.40
CA GLY A 206 -34.95 31.01 -31.23
C GLY A 206 -33.67 30.51 -30.52
N LEU A 207 -33.22 29.25 -30.66
CA LEU A 207 -32.45 28.64 -31.76
C LEU A 207 -30.90 28.75 -31.59
N LEU A 208 -30.28 27.57 -31.33
CA LEU A 208 -28.90 27.13 -31.61
C LEU A 208 -27.69 27.77 -30.86
N ARG A 209 -27.00 26.97 -30.03
CA ARG A 209 -25.58 26.61 -30.24
C ARG A 209 -25.15 25.44 -29.36
N SER A 210 -24.46 24.47 -29.98
CA SER A 210 -23.96 23.24 -29.39
C SER A 210 -22.73 23.45 -28.49
N LYS A 211 -22.57 22.57 -27.48
CA LYS A 211 -21.31 21.82 -27.32
C LYS A 211 -21.51 20.58 -26.43
N VAL A 212 -21.40 19.42 -27.05
CA VAL A 212 -21.11 18.14 -26.40
C VAL A 212 -19.68 18.20 -25.82
N ARG A 213 -19.51 17.84 -24.56
CA ARG A 213 -18.27 17.19 -24.09
C ARG A 213 -18.53 16.26 -22.90
N ALA A 214 -17.72 15.22 -22.90
CA ALA A 214 -17.93 13.90 -22.33
C ALA A 214 -17.83 13.79 -20.80
N ARG A 215 -18.27 12.61 -20.35
CA ARG A 215 -18.31 12.04 -19.00
C ARG A 215 -16.91 11.83 -18.35
N PRO A 216 -16.85 11.43 -17.06
CA PRO A 216 -15.77 11.72 -16.12
C PRO A 216 -14.64 10.68 -16.17
N GLY A 217 -13.45 11.10 -15.77
CA GLY A 217 -12.29 10.22 -15.54
C GLY A 217 -11.79 10.31 -14.09
N PRO A 218 -11.58 9.17 -13.40
CA PRO A 218 -10.97 9.12 -12.07
C PRO A 218 -9.44 9.05 -12.19
N GLY A 219 -8.73 9.93 -11.49
CA GLY A 219 -7.26 9.99 -11.50
C GLY A 219 -6.68 10.13 -10.10
N TRP A 220 -6.94 9.16 -9.23
CA TRP A 220 -6.24 9.00 -7.95
C TRP A 220 -5.26 7.84 -8.10
N ALA A 221 -4.22 8.02 -8.90
CA ALA A 221 -3.18 7.02 -9.12
C ALA A 221 -1.80 7.64 -9.36
N THR A 222 -1.46 8.73 -8.64
CA THR A 222 -0.11 9.32 -8.74
C THR A 222 0.40 9.93 -7.42
N LEU A 223 0.04 9.37 -6.27
CA LEU A 223 0.78 9.63 -5.04
C LEU A 223 0.96 8.32 -4.28
N CYS A 224 2.12 7.70 -4.51
CA CYS A 224 2.91 6.95 -3.53
C CYS A 224 4.17 6.45 -4.24
N LEU A 225 5.01 7.40 -4.66
CA LEU A 225 6.45 7.19 -4.73
C LEU A 225 7.06 8.29 -3.87
N VAL A 226 8.01 7.88 -3.02
CA VAL A 226 8.82 8.67 -2.11
C VAL A 226 8.25 8.83 -0.68
N LEU A 227 9.13 8.53 0.28
CA LEU A 227 9.05 8.51 1.75
C LEU A 227 8.66 7.11 2.28
N TRP A 228 9.59 6.29 2.77
CA TRP A 228 10.78 6.58 3.58
C TRP A 228 12.00 5.78 3.11
#